data_AF-A0A366LZF8-F1
#
_entry.id   AF-A0A366LZF8-F1
#
_cell.length_a   1.000
_cell.length_b   1.000
_cell.length_c   1.000
_cell.angle_alpha   90.00
_cell.angle_beta   90.00
_cell.angle_gamma   90.00
#
_symmetry.space_group_name_H-M   'P 1'
#
loop_
_entity.id
_entity.type
_entity.pdbx_description
1 polymer ?
#
loop_
_entity_poly.entity_id
_entity_poly.type
_entity_poly.pdbx_seq_one_letter_code
_entity_poly.pdbx_strand_id
1 'polypeptide(L)'
;MPRPDRTRLGAYGAAALCVAYGSMKLAQALGATALADKDPLPPEARARLLARDPMFVASHWALAGAAVAGVIVALLALRPWSGSVPRRLLMGICWTVGIFMIARSVGVLGFGVIGDATLLTGLRPPPPEHAALARELAWWDLLLWSPFFLLWGTCWTVTGWRLRRT
;
A
#
# COMPACT_ATOMS: atom_id res chain seq x y z
N MET A 1 -29.60 5.48 -19.74
CA MET A 1 -28.17 5.88 -19.64
C MET A 1 -27.35 4.68 -19.18
N PRO A 2 -26.48 4.10 -20.02
CA PRO A 2 -25.67 2.93 -19.61
C PRO A 2 -24.56 3.42 -18.68
N ARG A 3 -24.46 2.87 -17.46
CA ARG A 3 -23.51 3.24 -16.39
C ARG A 3 -22.03 3.04 -16.80
N PRO A 4 -21.29 4.07 -17.27
CA PRO A 4 -19.90 3.93 -17.67
C PRO A 4 -18.94 4.19 -16.49
N ASP A 5 -19.42 4.82 -15.41
CA ASP A 5 -18.56 5.28 -14.31
C ASP A 5 -18.17 4.14 -13.36
N ARG A 6 -19.08 3.19 -13.12
CA ARG A 6 -18.82 2.10 -12.17
C ARG A 6 -17.74 1.14 -12.64
N THR A 7 -17.51 1.04 -13.94
CA THR A 7 -16.49 0.14 -14.50
C THR A 7 -15.08 0.70 -14.35
N ARG A 8 -14.93 2.02 -14.16
CA ARG A 8 -13.63 2.72 -14.02
C ARG A 8 -13.22 3.01 -12.57
N LEU A 9 -14.14 2.82 -11.61
CA LEU A 9 -13.90 3.04 -10.18
C LEU A 9 -12.64 2.36 -9.65
N GLY A 10 -12.35 1.12 -10.09
CA GLY A 10 -11.15 0.40 -9.65
C GLY A 10 -9.86 1.12 -10.02
N ALA A 11 -9.74 1.58 -11.27
CA ALA A 11 -8.54 2.23 -11.77
C ALA A 11 -8.38 3.64 -11.18
N TYR A 12 -9.47 4.42 -11.08
CA TYR A 12 -9.41 5.72 -10.43
C TYR A 12 -9.11 5.62 -8.93
N GLY A 13 -9.70 4.64 -8.23
CA GLY A 13 -9.39 4.36 -6.83
C GLY A 13 -7.92 3.96 -6.64
N ALA A 14 -7.41 3.07 -7.50
CA ALA A 14 -6.00 2.67 -7.46
C ALA A 14 -5.07 3.86 -7.69
N ALA A 15 -5.37 4.73 -8.67
CA ALA A 15 -4.61 5.94 -8.94
C ALA A 15 -4.65 6.93 -7.77
N ALA A 16 -5.83 7.21 -7.21
CA ALA A 16 -5.98 8.12 -6.08
C ALA A 16 -5.20 7.63 -4.84
N LEU A 17 -5.24 6.33 -4.55
CA LEU A 17 -4.52 5.73 -3.43
C LEU A 17 -3.00 5.70 -3.70
N CYS A 18 -2.56 5.50 -4.94
CA CYS A 18 -1.16 5.71 -5.32
C CYS A 18 -0.72 7.15 -5.03
N VAL A 19 -1.51 8.16 -5.44
CA VAL A 19 -1.19 9.57 -5.19
C VAL A 19 -1.12 9.85 -3.70
N ALA A 20 -2.09 9.38 -2.91
CA ALA A 20 -2.10 9.58 -1.47
C ALA A 20 -0.86 8.99 -0.79
N TYR A 21 -0.58 7.71 -1.05
CA TYR A 21 0.59 7.03 -0.48
C TYR A 21 1.92 7.61 -0.98
N GLY A 22 2.00 7.88 -2.29
CA GLY A 22 3.19 8.45 -2.92
C GLY A 22 3.50 9.85 -2.42
N SER A 23 2.49 10.70 -2.22
CA SER A 23 2.66 12.06 -1.67
C SER A 23 3.19 12.01 -0.24
N MET A 24 2.69 11.08 0.57
CA MET A 24 3.22 10.86 1.91
C MET A 24 4.69 10.39 1.86
N LYS A 25 5.01 9.40 1.00
CA LYS A 25 6.39 8.90 0.87
C LYS A 25 7.35 9.98 0.32
N LEU A 26 6.88 10.84 -0.58
CA LEU A 26 7.63 12.00 -1.05
C LEU A 26 7.86 13.02 0.05
N ALA A 27 6.84 13.34 0.85
CA ALA A 27 6.99 14.24 2.00
C ALA A 27 8.01 13.69 3.01
N GLN A 28 7.98 12.38 3.29
CA GLN A 28 8.95 11.69 4.13
C GLN A 28 10.37 11.75 3.54
N ALA A 29 10.51 11.59 2.22
CA ALA A 29 11.80 11.76 1.52
C ALA A 29 12.34 13.19 1.66
N LEU A 30 11.47 14.21 1.56
CA LEU A 30 11.83 15.62 1.67
C LEU A 30 12.12 16.06 3.12
N GLY A 31 11.68 15.29 4.12
CA GLY A 31 11.99 15.55 5.53
C GLY A 31 10.84 15.83 6.46
N ALA A 32 9.62 15.70 5.97
CA ALA A 32 8.49 15.60 6.86
C ALA A 32 8.56 14.29 7.66
N THR A 33 8.18 14.33 8.92
CA THR A 33 7.97 13.13 9.75
C THR A 33 6.53 12.60 9.67
N ALA A 34 5.74 13.11 8.72
CA ALA A 34 4.31 12.79 8.59
C ALA A 34 4.10 11.27 8.54
N LEU A 35 3.39 10.71 9.53
CA LEU A 35 3.09 9.28 9.71
C LEU A 35 4.31 8.34 9.83
N ALA A 36 5.53 8.87 9.76
CA ALA A 36 6.75 8.06 9.79
C ALA A 36 6.94 7.40 11.18
N ASP A 37 6.44 8.06 12.23
CA ASP A 37 6.39 7.56 13.60
C ASP A 37 5.35 6.47 13.83
N LYS A 38 4.38 6.33 12.91
CA LYS A 38 3.21 5.44 12.95
C LYS A 38 3.26 4.30 11.91
N ASP A 39 4.33 4.24 11.11
CA ASP A 39 4.59 3.09 10.27
C ASP A 39 4.98 1.90 11.18
N PRO A 40 4.37 0.71 11.02
CA PRO A 40 4.65 -0.47 11.84
C PRO A 40 6.00 -1.09 11.46
N LEU A 41 7.07 -0.38 11.79
CA LEU A 41 8.44 -0.74 11.51
C LEU A 41 9.09 -1.35 12.77
N PRO A 42 10.01 -2.32 12.61
CA PRO A 42 10.85 -2.78 13.71
C PRO A 42 11.59 -1.61 14.39
N PRO A 43 11.87 -1.68 15.71
CA PRO A 43 12.49 -0.57 16.46
C PRO A 43 13.78 -0.04 15.85
N GLU A 44 14.65 -0.92 15.35
CA GLU A 44 15.90 -0.53 14.68
C GLU A 44 15.68 0.21 13.35
N ALA A 45 14.63 -0.16 12.60
CA ALA A 45 14.25 0.50 11.37
C ALA A 45 13.65 1.88 11.66
N ARG A 46 12.93 2.02 12.78
CA ARG A 46 12.39 3.31 13.27
C ARG A 46 13.50 4.26 13.71
N ALA A 47 14.49 3.77 14.46
CA ALA A 47 15.63 4.59 14.88
C ALA A 47 16.42 5.11 13.66
N ARG A 48 16.65 4.24 12.66
CA ARG A 48 17.31 4.61 11.40
C ARG A 48 16.48 5.60 10.57
N LEU A 49 15.17 5.41 10.50
CA LEU A 49 14.23 6.34 9.87
C LEU A 49 14.30 7.75 10.51
N LEU A 50 14.24 7.82 11.84
CA LEU A 50 14.30 9.09 12.58
C LEU A 50 15.68 9.76 12.47
N ALA A 51 16.75 8.96 12.37
CA ALA A 51 18.11 9.44 12.13
C ALA A 51 18.38 9.86 10.67
N ARG A 52 17.38 9.77 9.78
CA ARG A 52 17.49 10.03 8.34
C ARG A 52 18.60 9.24 7.66
N ASP A 53 18.70 7.96 8.01
CA ASP A 53 19.59 7.01 7.35
C ASP A 53 19.44 7.12 5.82
N PRO A 54 20.53 7.33 5.05
CA PRO A 54 20.50 7.48 3.60
C PRO A 54 19.73 6.36 2.88
N MET A 55 19.80 5.12 3.39
CA MET A 55 19.07 3.99 2.82
C MET A 55 17.56 4.15 2.98
N PHE A 56 17.13 4.71 4.11
CA PHE A 56 15.73 4.95 4.40
C PHE A 56 15.19 6.14 3.59
N VAL A 57 15.99 7.19 3.37
CA VAL A 57 15.61 8.28 2.47
C VAL A 57 15.50 7.78 1.03
N ALA A 58 16.45 6.96 0.58
CA ALA A 58 16.41 6.35 -0.75
C ALA A 58 15.18 5.45 -0.95
N SER A 59 14.77 4.68 0.06
CA SER A 59 13.56 3.84 -0.03
C SER A 59 12.28 4.66 -0.15
N HIS A 60 12.19 5.81 0.51
CA HIS A 60 11.07 6.75 0.36
C HIS A 60 10.98 7.33 -1.05
N TRP A 61 12.11 7.73 -1.64
CA TRP A 61 12.17 8.15 -3.04
C TRP A 61 11.76 7.03 -3.99
N ALA A 62 12.24 5.81 -3.76
CA ALA A 62 11.87 4.65 -4.57
C ALA A 62 10.36 4.36 -4.50
N LEU A 63 9.77 4.42 -3.30
CA LEU A 63 8.32 4.23 -3.11
C LEU A 63 7.50 5.36 -3.73
N ALA A 64 7.96 6.61 -3.66
CA ALA A 64 7.32 7.73 -4.35
C ALA A 64 7.37 7.54 -5.88
N GLY A 65 8.50 7.12 -6.43
CA GLY A 65 8.64 6.78 -7.85
C GLY A 65 7.75 5.61 -8.26
N ALA A 66 7.67 4.55 -7.44
CA ALA A 66 6.78 3.42 -7.66
C ALA A 66 5.30 3.84 -7.63
N ALA A 67 4.92 4.79 -6.79
CA ALA A 67 3.57 5.33 -6.76
C ALA A 67 3.23 6.09 -8.05
N VAL A 68 4.17 6.88 -8.60
CA VAL A 68 3.99 7.53 -9.92
C VAL A 68 3.80 6.48 -11.02
N ALA A 69 4.63 5.43 -11.03
CA ALA A 69 4.45 4.31 -11.97
C ALA A 69 3.09 3.63 -11.80
N GLY A 70 2.62 3.46 -10.56
CA GLY A 70 1.29 2.94 -10.23
C GLY A 70 0.17 3.81 -10.82
N VAL A 71 0.25 5.14 -10.70
CA VAL A 71 -0.71 6.06 -11.35
C VAL A 71 -0.72 5.86 -12.86
N ILE A 72 0.46 5.79 -13.50
CA ILE A 72 0.57 5.57 -14.94
C ILE A 72 -0.09 4.25 -15.34
N VAL A 73 0.20 3.15 -14.64
CA VAL A 73 -0.41 1.83 -14.90
C VAL A 73 -1.94 1.89 -14.75
N ALA A 74 -2.44 2.53 -13.70
CA ALA A 74 -3.87 2.67 -13.47
C ALA A 74 -4.57 3.47 -14.59
N LEU A 75 -3.93 4.54 -15.09
CA LEU A 75 -4.45 5.34 -16.21
C LEU A 75 -4.34 4.60 -17.54
N LEU A 76 -3.27 3.84 -17.77
CA LEU A 76 -3.13 2.99 -18.96
C LEU A 76 -4.23 1.92 -19.01
N ALA A 77 -4.68 1.40 -17.86
CA ALA A 77 -5.79 0.46 -17.77
C ALA A 77 -7.14 1.06 -18.22
N LEU A 78 -7.28 2.39 -18.28
CA LEU A 78 -8.50 3.08 -18.73
C LEU A 78 -8.53 3.33 -20.24
N ARG A 79 -7.41 3.21 -20.95
CA ARG A 79 -7.35 3.57 -22.38
C ARG A 79 -8.08 2.52 -23.24
N PRO A 80 -8.85 2.94 -24.26
CA PRO A 80 -9.30 2.03 -25.30
C PRO A 80 -8.06 1.44 -26.00
N TRP A 81 -8.03 0.12 -26.10
CA TRP A 81 -6.85 -0.63 -26.49
C TRP A 81 -6.56 -0.48 -27.98
N SER A 82 -5.66 0.45 -28.34
CA SER A 82 -5.20 0.67 -29.73
C SER A 82 -3.67 0.57 -29.93
N GLY A 83 -2.95 -0.03 -28.98
CA GLY A 83 -1.57 -0.49 -29.17
C GLY A 83 -0.48 0.32 -28.47
N SER A 84 0.35 -0.38 -27.67
CA SER A 84 1.77 -0.14 -27.32
C SER A 84 2.20 -1.05 -26.14
N VAL A 85 1.29 -1.33 -25.20
CA VAL A 85 1.57 -2.13 -23.98
C VAL A 85 0.72 -3.40 -23.97
N PRO A 86 1.25 -4.61 -23.67
CA PRO A 86 0.46 -5.84 -23.68
C PRO A 86 -0.57 -5.92 -22.53
N ARG A 87 -1.79 -6.39 -22.85
CA ARG A 87 -2.91 -6.47 -21.88
C ARG A 87 -2.64 -7.41 -20.73
N ARG A 88 -2.00 -8.54 -21.05
CA ARG A 88 -1.58 -9.53 -20.08
C ARG A 88 -0.56 -8.96 -19.08
N LEU A 89 0.30 -8.04 -19.53
CA LEU A 89 1.27 -7.38 -18.66
C LEU A 89 0.57 -6.47 -17.65
N LEU A 90 -0.31 -5.57 -18.12
CA LEU A 90 -1.07 -4.67 -17.23
C LEU A 90 -1.96 -5.45 -16.26
N MET A 91 -2.61 -6.51 -16.75
CA MET A 91 -3.39 -7.43 -15.91
C MET A 91 -2.51 -8.10 -14.86
N GLY A 92 -1.35 -8.63 -15.25
CA GLY A 92 -0.38 -9.23 -14.34
C GLY A 92 0.05 -8.25 -13.23
N ILE A 93 0.44 -7.03 -13.61
CA ILE A 93 0.80 -5.97 -12.65
C ILE A 93 -0.35 -5.69 -11.67
N CYS A 94 -1.57 -5.47 -12.17
CA CYS A 94 -2.73 -5.18 -11.33
C CYS A 94 -3.02 -6.32 -10.34
N TRP A 95 -2.94 -7.58 -10.79
CA TRP A 95 -3.16 -8.74 -9.92
C TRP A 95 -2.05 -8.90 -8.90
N THR A 96 -0.78 -8.80 -9.31
CA THR A 96 0.36 -8.95 -8.41
C THR A 96 0.34 -7.88 -7.32
N VAL A 97 0.19 -6.60 -7.70
CA VAL A 97 0.13 -5.50 -6.73
C VAL A 97 -1.09 -5.64 -5.83
N GLY A 98 -2.25 -5.96 -6.42
CA GLY A 98 -3.49 -6.13 -5.67
C GLY A 98 -3.43 -7.25 -4.63
N ILE A 99 -2.97 -8.44 -5.03
CA ILE A 99 -2.79 -9.58 -4.13
C ILE A 99 -1.77 -9.25 -3.04
N PHE A 100 -0.64 -8.63 -3.40
CA PHE A 100 0.38 -8.25 -2.44
C PHE A 100 -0.17 -7.32 -1.35
N MET A 101 -0.94 -6.29 -1.73
CA MET A 101 -1.54 -5.35 -0.78
C MET A 101 -2.61 -6.00 0.10
N ILE A 102 -3.43 -6.90 -0.47
CA ILE A 102 -4.43 -7.64 0.30
C ILE A 102 -3.73 -8.58 1.30
N ALA A 103 -2.70 -9.32 0.86
CA ALA A 103 -1.93 -10.21 1.73
C ALA A 103 -1.25 -9.46 2.89
N ARG A 104 -0.70 -8.26 2.59
CA ARG A 104 -0.16 -7.33 3.59
C ARG A 104 -1.22 -6.84 4.57
N SER A 105 -2.40 -6.51 4.09
CA SER A 105 -3.51 -6.06 4.94
C SER A 105 -4.00 -7.18 5.85
N VAL A 106 -4.19 -8.39 5.32
CA VAL A 106 -4.67 -9.54 6.11
C VAL A 106 -3.64 -9.98 7.16
N GLY A 107 -2.36 -9.88 6.83
CA GLY A 107 -1.26 -10.17 7.75
C GLY A 107 -0.51 -11.47 7.51
N VAL A 108 -0.44 -11.91 6.25
CA VAL A 108 0.31 -13.12 5.83
C VAL A 108 1.80 -13.04 6.21
N LEU A 109 2.35 -11.84 6.34
CA LEU A 109 3.76 -11.59 6.68
C LEU A 109 3.99 -11.35 8.18
N GLY A 110 2.99 -11.60 9.03
CA GLY A 110 3.10 -11.48 10.50
C GLY A 110 2.78 -10.08 11.06
N PHE A 111 2.31 -9.16 10.22
CA PHE A 111 1.83 -7.80 10.52
C PHE A 111 0.70 -7.43 9.53
N GLY A 112 -0.37 -6.77 9.97
CA GLY A 112 -1.68 -6.74 9.32
C GLY A 112 -2.78 -7.25 10.26
N VAL A 113 -4.04 -7.26 9.82
CA VAL A 113 -5.22 -7.55 10.66
C VAL A 113 -5.03 -8.73 11.62
N ILE A 114 -4.58 -9.89 11.12
CA ILE A 114 -4.38 -11.08 11.95
C ILE A 114 -3.20 -10.90 12.91
N GLY A 115 -2.07 -10.38 12.43
CA GLY A 115 -0.88 -10.17 13.24
C GLY A 115 -1.11 -9.18 14.38
N ASP A 116 -1.80 -8.09 14.09
CA ASP A 116 -2.08 -7.02 15.03
C ASP A 116 -3.20 -7.40 16.01
N ALA A 117 -4.25 -8.10 15.55
CA ALA A 117 -5.29 -8.61 16.44
C ALA A 117 -4.73 -9.66 17.41
N THR A 118 -3.88 -10.59 16.95
CA THR A 118 -3.26 -11.59 17.83
C THR A 118 -2.32 -10.97 18.85
N LEU A 119 -1.60 -9.90 18.49
CA LEU A 119 -0.79 -9.12 19.42
C LEU A 119 -1.64 -8.39 20.47
N LEU A 120 -2.71 -7.71 20.05
CA LEU A 120 -3.54 -6.90 20.93
C LEU A 120 -4.44 -7.73 21.86
N THR A 121 -4.86 -8.92 21.42
CA THR A 121 -5.62 -9.87 22.25
C THR A 121 -4.76 -10.69 23.20
N GLY A 122 -3.43 -10.55 23.14
CA GLY A 122 -2.48 -11.28 23.98
C GLY A 122 -2.24 -12.72 23.57
N LEU A 123 -2.81 -13.18 22.44
CA LEU A 123 -2.53 -14.51 21.88
C LEU A 123 -1.07 -14.64 21.42
N ARG A 124 -0.47 -13.53 20.97
CA ARG A 124 0.96 -13.42 20.68
C ARG A 124 1.61 -12.46 21.69
N PRO A 125 2.65 -12.87 22.43
CA PRO A 125 3.33 -11.97 23.34
C PRO A 125 4.03 -10.85 22.57
N PRO A 126 3.91 -9.59 23.02
CA PRO A 126 4.66 -8.50 22.43
C PRO A 126 6.15 -8.60 22.78
N PRO A 127 7.06 -8.03 21.96
CA PRO A 127 8.48 -7.95 22.28
C PRO A 127 8.68 -7.26 23.65
N PRO A 128 9.38 -7.88 24.61
CA PRO A 128 9.42 -7.41 25.99
C PRO A 128 10.05 -6.02 26.14
N GLU A 129 11.07 -5.71 25.32
CA GLU A 129 11.79 -4.44 25.36
C GLU A 129 10.94 -3.24 24.88
N HIS A 130 9.92 -3.47 24.06
CA HIS A 130 9.17 -2.41 23.37
C HIS A 130 7.66 -2.68 23.33
N ALA A 131 7.12 -3.35 24.36
CA ALA A 131 5.75 -3.87 24.34
C ALA A 131 4.67 -2.79 24.17
N ALA A 132 4.84 -1.62 24.79
CA ALA A 132 3.90 -0.50 24.67
C ALA A 132 3.86 0.06 23.23
N LEU A 133 5.04 0.27 22.64
CA LEU A 133 5.18 0.73 21.26
C LEU A 133 4.60 -0.28 20.26
N ALA A 134 4.84 -1.58 20.47
CA ALA A 134 4.31 -2.62 19.60
C ALA A 134 2.78 -2.61 19.56
N ARG A 135 2.12 -2.37 20.70
CA ARG A 135 0.65 -2.26 20.77
C ARG A 135 0.14 -0.98 20.10
N GLU A 136 0.84 0.13 20.27
CA GLU A 136 0.48 1.39 19.62
C GLU A 136 0.54 1.26 18.09
N LEU A 137 1.63 0.68 17.57
CA LEU A 137 1.80 0.45 16.13
C LEU A 137 0.77 -0.53 15.58
N ALA A 138 0.39 -1.56 16.33
CA ALA A 138 -0.67 -2.48 15.95
C ALA A 138 -2.04 -1.80 15.81
N TRP A 139 -2.35 -0.84 16.70
CA TRP A 139 -3.56 -0.02 16.56
C TRP A 139 -3.52 0.86 15.31
N TRP A 140 -2.39 1.51 15.04
CA TRP A 140 -2.21 2.29 13.81
C TRP A 140 -2.33 1.44 12.55
N ASP A 141 -1.78 0.23 12.57
CA ASP A 141 -1.93 -0.68 11.43
C ASP A 141 -3.39 -1.08 11.22
N LEU A 142 -4.09 -1.51 12.28
CA LEU A 142 -5.49 -1.92 12.17
C LEU A 142 -6.44 -0.81 11.75
N LEU A 143 -6.24 0.40 12.27
CA LEU A 143 -7.18 1.51 12.07
C LEU A 143 -6.93 2.27 10.76
N LEU A 144 -5.69 2.31 10.29
CA LEU A 144 -5.31 3.10 9.12
C LEU A 144 -4.73 2.23 8.00
N TRP A 145 -3.62 1.54 8.27
CA TRP A 145 -2.83 0.92 7.20
C TRP A 145 -3.50 -0.29 6.59
N SER A 146 -3.95 -1.23 7.41
CA SER A 146 -4.64 -2.43 6.97
C SER A 146 -5.89 -2.10 6.13
N PRO A 147 -6.82 -1.23 6.56
CA PRO A 147 -7.95 -0.79 5.73
C PRO A 147 -7.50 -0.09 4.44
N PHE A 148 -6.48 0.79 4.51
CA PHE A 148 -5.95 1.48 3.34
C PHE A 148 -5.39 0.50 2.30
N PHE A 149 -4.53 -0.44 2.71
CA PHE A 149 -3.96 -1.45 1.83
C PHE A 149 -5.02 -2.42 1.30
N LEU A 150 -6.05 -2.75 2.09
CA LEU A 150 -7.15 -3.60 1.64
C LEU A 150 -7.94 -2.91 0.51
N LEU A 151 -8.31 -1.65 0.72
CA LEU A 151 -9.03 -0.86 -0.26
C LEU A 151 -8.19 -0.68 -1.52
N TRP A 152 -6.91 -0.35 -1.37
CA TRP A 152 -6.00 -0.16 -2.48
C TRP A 152 -5.79 -1.45 -3.29
N GLY A 153 -5.57 -2.57 -2.61
CA GLY A 153 -5.45 -3.88 -3.25
C GLY A 153 -6.75 -4.31 -3.94
N THR A 154 -7.91 -4.00 -3.36
CA THR A 154 -9.23 -4.24 -3.97
C THR A 154 -9.39 -3.41 -5.25
N CYS A 155 -9.00 -2.13 -5.25
CA CYS A 155 -9.02 -1.30 -6.45
C CYS A 155 -8.15 -1.89 -7.57
N TRP A 156 -6.95 -2.37 -7.24
CA TRP A 156 -6.05 -3.03 -8.19
C TRP A 156 -6.61 -4.34 -8.74
N THR A 157 -7.13 -5.22 -7.90
CA THR A 157 -7.70 -6.50 -8.34
C THR A 157 -8.97 -6.29 -9.18
N VAL A 158 -9.84 -5.34 -8.82
CA VAL A 158 -11.01 -4.97 -9.65
C VAL A 158 -10.56 -4.46 -11.01
N THR A 159 -9.51 -3.64 -11.07
CA THR A 159 -8.93 -3.16 -12.34
C THR A 159 -8.42 -4.32 -13.19
N GLY A 160 -7.62 -5.22 -12.61
CA GLY A 160 -7.09 -6.41 -13.29
C GLY A 160 -8.20 -7.36 -13.79
N TRP A 161 -9.27 -7.52 -12.99
CA TRP A 161 -10.42 -8.33 -13.38
C TRP A 161 -11.23 -7.69 -14.52
N ARG A 162 -11.37 -6.36 -14.54
CA ARG A 162 -12.00 -5.65 -15.67
C ARG A 162 -11.16 -5.78 -16.93
N LEU A 163 -9.84 -5.63 -16.80
CA LEU A 163 -8.89 -5.92 -17.87
C LEU A 163 -8.92 -7.39 -18.31
N ARG A 164 -9.59 -8.33 -17.64
CA ARG A 164 -9.82 -9.70 -18.17
C ARG A 164 -11.10 -9.80 -19.00
N ARG A 165 -12.07 -8.91 -18.79
CA ARG A 165 -13.42 -8.96 -19.37
C ARG A 165 -13.63 -8.09 -20.61
N THR A 166 -12.80 -7.08 -20.82
CA THR A 166 -12.76 -6.30 -22.08
C THR A 166 -12.07 -7.07 -23.20
#